data_AF-C8PGN6-F1
#
_entry.id   AF-C8PGN6-F1
#
_cell.length_a   1.000
_cell.length_b   1.000
_cell.length_c   1.000
_cell.angle_alpha   90.00
_cell.angle_beta   90.00
_cell.angle_gamma   90.00
#
_symmetry.space_group_name_H-M   'P 1'
#
loop_
_entity.id
_entity.type
_entity.pdbx_description
1 polymer ?
#
loop_
_entity_poly.entity_id
_entity_poly.type
_entity_poly.pdbx_seq_one_letter_code
_entity_poly.pdbx_strand_id
1 'polypeptide(L)'
;MKNLLKYSLVALSLTVAANAAEKIVVGATPVPHAEILEVVKPILAKDGFTLEIKEFNDYSTPNLATEDGDLDANYFQHLPYLEEFNKNKGTHLVKTVGVHLEPMGVYSKKIKDIKELKDGSTVAIPNDPTNESRALDVLASAGLIKLNDNPLKTPLDITENPARLIHNAAT
;
A
#
# COMPACT_ATOMS: atom_id res chain seq x y z
N MET A 1 2.01 80.68 22.96
CA MET A 1 3.17 79.88 22.49
C MET A 1 3.56 78.91 23.58
N LYS A 2 3.95 77.69 23.18
CA LYS A 2 4.59 76.59 23.95
C LYS A 2 3.68 75.46 24.46
N ASN A 3 3.41 74.56 23.52
CA ASN A 3 3.72 73.12 23.54
C ASN A 3 3.28 72.27 24.74
N LEU A 4 2.21 71.49 24.55
CA LEU A 4 2.07 70.16 25.17
C LEU A 4 2.20 69.08 24.10
N LEU A 5 3.28 68.30 24.21
CA LEU A 5 3.57 67.08 23.48
C LEU A 5 2.41 66.09 23.61
N LYS A 6 1.81 65.68 22.49
CA LYS A 6 0.98 64.48 22.40
C LYS A 6 1.88 63.33 21.96
N TYR A 7 2.31 62.50 22.91
CA TYR A 7 2.92 61.20 22.61
C TYR A 7 1.84 60.30 22.01
N SER A 8 1.89 60.06 20.69
CA SER A 8 1.13 58.98 20.08
C SER A 8 1.88 57.68 20.30
N LEU A 9 1.31 56.82 21.14
CA LEU A 9 1.74 55.44 21.31
C LEU A 9 1.36 54.68 20.03
N VAL A 10 2.31 54.42 19.14
CA VAL A 10 2.12 53.49 18.03
C VAL A 10 2.25 52.09 18.61
N ALA A 11 1.11 51.43 18.85
CA ALA A 11 1.07 50.01 19.17
C ALA A 11 1.40 49.23 17.89
N LEU A 12 2.63 48.69 17.83
CA LEU A 12 3.05 47.78 16.78
C LEU A 12 2.38 46.43 17.03
N SER A 13 1.27 46.18 16.34
CA SER A 13 0.59 44.88 16.34
C SER A 13 1.51 43.83 15.72
N LEU A 14 2.23 43.06 16.54
CA LEU A 14 2.84 41.81 16.08
C LEU A 14 1.70 40.83 15.78
N THR A 15 1.26 40.77 14.52
CA THR A 15 0.55 39.61 14.01
C THR A 15 1.54 38.46 13.98
N VAL A 16 1.51 37.62 15.02
CA VAL A 16 2.09 36.28 14.95
C VAL A 16 1.22 35.53 13.93
N ALA A 17 1.71 35.43 12.69
CA ALA A 17 1.15 34.50 11.74
C ALA A 17 1.33 33.10 12.35
N ALA A 18 0.24 32.52 12.84
CA ALA A 18 0.24 31.10 13.14
C ALA A 18 0.52 30.38 11.82
N ASN A 19 1.74 29.83 11.66
CA ASN A 19 2.03 28.92 10.56
C ASN A 19 1.10 27.72 10.73
N ALA A 20 0.01 27.70 9.96
CA ALA A 20 -0.84 26.52 9.89
C ALA A 20 0.02 25.39 9.34
N ALA A 21 0.11 24.29 10.09
CA ALA A 21 0.84 23.12 9.64
C ALA A 21 0.27 22.65 8.31
N GLU A 22 1.14 22.36 7.35
CA GLU A 22 0.72 21.86 6.04
C GLU A 22 0.16 20.44 6.22
N LYS A 23 -1.05 20.21 5.71
CA LYS A 23 -1.75 18.94 5.88
C LYS A 23 -1.36 18.00 4.74
N ILE A 24 -1.02 16.76 5.09
CA ILE A 24 -0.75 15.66 4.15
C ILE A 24 -1.73 14.53 4.46
N VAL A 25 -2.47 14.07 3.47
CA VAL A 25 -3.45 12.98 3.55
C VAL A 25 -2.90 11.75 2.85
N VAL A 26 -2.67 10.68 3.61
CA VAL A 26 -2.12 9.42 3.08
C VAL A 26 -3.12 8.29 3.23
N GLY A 27 -3.45 7.62 2.12
CA GLY A 27 -4.22 6.38 2.14
C GLY A 27 -3.34 5.17 2.45
N ALA A 28 -3.76 4.30 3.35
CA ALA A 28 -2.98 3.12 3.74
C ALA A 28 -3.87 1.92 4.06
N THR A 29 -3.33 0.71 3.98
CA THR A 29 -3.98 -0.47 4.58
C THR A 29 -3.67 -0.51 6.08
N PRO A 30 -4.54 -1.11 6.93
CA PRO A 30 -4.43 -0.96 8.39
C PRO A 30 -3.10 -1.47 8.95
N VAL A 31 -2.67 -2.68 8.55
CA VAL A 31 -1.46 -3.32 9.06
C VAL A 31 -0.61 -3.83 7.90
N PRO A 32 0.72 -3.57 7.89
CA PRO A 32 1.48 -2.73 8.82
C PRO A 32 1.48 -1.24 8.46
N HIS A 33 0.86 -0.83 7.35
CA HIS A 33 1.11 0.46 6.73
C HIS A 33 0.61 1.65 7.56
N ALA A 34 -0.62 1.62 8.04
CA ALA A 34 -1.15 2.68 8.89
C ALA A 34 -0.43 2.73 10.25
N GLU A 35 -0.07 1.58 10.83
CA GLU A 35 0.72 1.53 12.06
C GLU A 35 2.09 2.22 11.90
N ILE A 36 2.77 1.99 10.78
CA ILE A 36 4.03 2.69 10.46
C ILE A 36 3.80 4.20 10.33
N LEU A 37 2.73 4.62 9.66
CA LEU A 37 2.39 6.04 9.50
C LEU A 37 2.04 6.71 10.84
N GLU A 38 1.39 6.00 11.77
CA GLU A 38 1.13 6.52 13.12
C GLU A 38 2.41 6.77 13.91
N VAL A 39 3.45 5.94 13.72
CA VAL A 39 4.80 6.21 14.28
C VAL A 39 5.44 7.44 13.63
N VAL A 40 5.19 7.69 12.34
CA VAL A 40 5.74 8.82 11.57
C VAL A 40 5.05 10.15 11.91
N LYS A 41 3.76 10.12 12.22
CA LYS A 41 2.93 11.31 12.52
C LYS A 41 3.55 12.31 13.51
N PRO A 42 4.07 11.92 14.70
CA PRO A 42 4.73 12.87 15.60
C PRO A 42 6.10 13.37 15.11
N ILE A 43 6.71 12.69 14.14
CA ILE A 43 7.96 13.15 13.50
C ILE A 43 7.62 14.30 12.55
N LEU A 44 6.65 14.09 11.66
CA LEU A 44 6.17 15.11 10.72
C LEU A 44 5.60 16.35 11.42
N ALA A 45 4.94 16.18 12.56
CA ALA A 45 4.44 17.29 13.37
C ALA A 45 5.55 18.25 13.84
N LYS A 46 6.76 17.73 14.11
CA LYS A 46 7.92 18.57 14.49
C LYS A 46 8.47 19.36 13.31
N ASP A 47 8.28 18.85 12.09
CA ASP A 47 8.70 19.48 10.85
C ASP A 47 7.62 20.41 10.26
N GLY A 48 6.51 20.62 10.98
CA GLY A 48 5.44 21.54 10.60
C GLY A 48 4.36 20.93 9.70
N PHE A 49 4.27 19.59 9.63
CA PHE A 49 3.26 18.89 8.84
C PHE A 49 2.23 18.18 9.73
N THR A 50 0.97 18.18 9.31
CA THR A 50 -0.08 17.36 9.93
C THR A 50 -0.40 16.18 9.02
N LEU A 51 -0.07 14.97 9.46
CA LEU A 51 -0.41 13.73 8.75
C LEU A 51 -1.81 13.25 9.13
N GLU A 52 -2.71 13.20 8.14
CA GLU A 52 -3.98 12.48 8.19
C GLU A 52 -3.83 11.13 7.50
N ILE A 53 -4.25 10.07 8.18
CA ILE A 53 -4.20 8.70 7.65
C ILE A 53 -5.63 8.26 7.34
N LYS A 54 -5.88 7.83 6.10
CA LYS A 54 -7.15 7.23 5.69
C LYS A 54 -6.95 5.74 5.45
N GLU A 55 -7.61 4.91 6.24
CA GLU A 55 -7.50 3.46 6.12
C GLU A 55 -8.43 2.89 5.05
N PHE A 56 -7.91 1.95 4.27
CA PHE A 56 -8.65 1.22 3.23
C PHE A 56 -8.49 -0.29 3.40
N ASN A 57 -9.57 -1.03 3.15
CA ASN A 57 -9.62 -2.49 3.27
C ASN A 57 -9.52 -3.21 1.91
N ASP A 58 -9.21 -2.48 0.85
CA ASP A 58 -9.06 -2.99 -0.52
C ASP A 58 -7.88 -2.30 -1.22
N TYR A 59 -7.48 -2.82 -2.38
CA TYR A 59 -6.30 -2.37 -3.12
C TYR A 59 -6.60 -1.44 -4.29
N SER A 60 -7.88 -1.24 -4.65
CA SER A 60 -8.25 -0.38 -5.78
C SER A 60 -8.51 1.05 -5.34
N THR A 61 -9.25 1.24 -4.24
CA THR A 61 -9.70 2.54 -3.78
C THR A 61 -8.55 3.50 -3.45
N PRO A 62 -7.45 3.09 -2.79
CA PRO A 62 -6.36 4.02 -2.49
C PRO A 62 -5.72 4.62 -3.74
N ASN A 63 -5.58 3.84 -4.82
CA ASN A 63 -5.01 4.34 -6.08
C ASN A 63 -5.94 5.33 -6.76
N LEU A 64 -7.23 5.00 -6.88
CA LEU A 64 -8.22 5.91 -7.49
C LEU A 64 -8.30 7.23 -6.71
N ALA A 65 -8.38 7.17 -5.39
CA ALA A 65 -8.43 8.36 -4.55
C ALA A 65 -7.14 9.21 -4.64
N THR A 66 -5.98 8.61 -4.92
CA THR A 66 -4.75 9.36 -5.17
C THR A 66 -4.75 10.00 -6.56
N GLU A 67 -5.21 9.28 -7.58
CA GLU A 67 -5.33 9.82 -8.94
C GLU A 67 -6.31 11.00 -8.99
N ASP A 68 -7.43 10.89 -8.28
CA ASP A 68 -8.49 11.90 -8.21
C ASP A 68 -8.10 13.12 -7.35
N GLY A 69 -6.99 13.05 -6.61
CA GLY A 69 -6.50 14.12 -5.73
C GLY A 69 -7.15 14.18 -4.35
N ASP A 70 -7.92 13.16 -3.95
CA ASP A 70 -8.51 13.03 -2.61
C ASP A 70 -7.47 12.63 -1.54
N LEU A 71 -6.34 12.09 -1.99
CA LEU A 71 -5.15 11.75 -1.20
C LEU A 71 -3.92 12.40 -1.84
N ASP A 72 -3.00 12.88 -1.02
CA ASP A 72 -1.70 13.38 -1.48
C ASP A 72 -0.76 12.22 -1.85
N ALA A 73 -0.92 11.07 -1.19
CA ALA A 73 -0.20 9.84 -1.49
C ALA A 73 -0.97 8.61 -0.99
N ASN A 74 -0.52 7.42 -1.41
CA ASN A 74 -0.90 6.17 -0.78
C ASN A 74 0.32 5.30 -0.42
N TYR A 75 0.14 4.43 0.56
CA TYR A 75 1.15 3.53 1.08
C TYR A 75 0.51 2.17 1.40
N PHE A 76 0.50 1.28 0.42
CA PHE A 76 -0.05 -0.07 0.56
C PHE A 76 0.47 -1.12 -0.43
N GLN A 77 1.18 -0.70 -1.48
CA GLN A 77 1.43 -1.52 -2.68
C GLN A 77 2.92 -1.62 -3.02
N HIS A 78 3.24 -2.62 -3.83
CA HIS A 78 4.54 -2.77 -4.48
C HIS A 78 4.52 -2.33 -5.95
N LEU A 79 5.71 -2.09 -6.52
CA LEU A 79 5.86 -1.55 -7.88
C LEU A 79 5.13 -2.35 -8.98
N PRO A 80 5.18 -3.70 -9.03
CA PRO A 80 4.46 -4.43 -10.08
C PRO A 80 2.95 -4.16 -10.08
N TYR A 81 2.33 -4.09 -8.89
CA TYR A 81 0.90 -3.78 -8.74
C TYR A 81 0.60 -2.38 -9.26
N LEU A 82 1.42 -1.39 -8.91
CA LEU A 82 1.27 -0.01 -9.40
C LEU A 82 1.31 0.07 -10.92
N GLU A 83 2.31 -0.57 -11.54
CA GLU A 83 2.49 -0.56 -13.00
C GLU A 83 1.30 -1.24 -13.71
N GLU A 84 0.86 -2.38 -13.20
CA GLU A 84 -0.30 -3.10 -13.75
C GLU A 84 -1.61 -2.32 -13.51
N PHE A 85 -1.76 -1.66 -12.36
CA PHE A 85 -2.92 -0.81 -12.06
C PHE A 85 -2.98 0.38 -13.02
N ASN A 86 -1.88 1.10 -13.22
CA ASN A 86 -1.78 2.19 -14.20
C ASN A 86 -2.13 1.71 -15.61
N LYS A 87 -1.56 0.59 -16.04
CA LYS A 87 -1.84 0.01 -17.35
C LYS A 87 -3.32 -0.35 -17.53
N ASN A 88 -3.96 -0.92 -16.52
CA ASN A 88 -5.34 -1.40 -16.61
C ASN A 88 -6.40 -0.34 -16.36
N LYS A 89 -6.09 0.69 -15.55
CA LYS A 89 -7.03 1.74 -15.16
C LYS A 89 -6.77 3.09 -15.84
N GLY A 90 -5.64 3.23 -16.53
CA GLY A 90 -5.25 4.48 -17.18
C GLY A 90 -4.84 5.56 -16.20
N THR A 91 -4.42 5.19 -14.99
CA THR A 91 -3.91 6.13 -13.97
C THR A 91 -2.45 6.47 -14.21
N HIS A 92 -1.98 7.56 -13.60
CA HIS A 92 -0.65 8.15 -13.83
C HIS A 92 0.19 8.21 -12.55
N LEU A 93 -0.11 7.32 -11.60
CA LEU A 93 0.55 7.27 -10.31
C LEU A 93 2.01 6.86 -10.46
N VAL A 94 2.89 7.47 -9.68
CA VAL A 94 4.34 7.19 -9.71
C VAL A 94 4.83 6.71 -8.35
N LYS A 95 5.78 5.77 -8.37
CA LYS A 95 6.50 5.38 -7.16
C LYS A 95 7.45 6.51 -6.76
N THR A 96 7.39 6.91 -5.50
CA THR A 96 8.32 7.88 -4.91
C THR A 96 9.53 7.19 -4.28
N VAL A 97 9.32 6.29 -3.33
CA VAL A 97 10.37 5.61 -2.56
C VAL A 97 9.98 4.17 -2.22
N GLY A 98 10.97 3.29 -2.07
CA GLY A 98 10.74 1.96 -1.47
C GLY A 98 10.84 2.04 0.05
N VAL A 99 9.85 1.51 0.76
CA VAL A 99 9.79 1.62 2.23
C VAL A 99 10.21 0.31 2.90
N HIS A 100 9.49 -0.78 2.62
CA HIS A 100 9.76 -2.11 3.18
C HIS A 100 9.39 -3.22 2.20
N LEU A 101 9.67 -4.47 2.58
CA LEU A 101 9.29 -5.67 1.85
C LEU A 101 8.51 -6.61 2.77
N GLU A 102 7.39 -7.11 2.26
CA GLU A 102 6.59 -8.14 2.93
C GLU A 102 6.77 -9.48 2.20
N PRO A 103 7.44 -10.47 2.84
CA PRO A 103 7.56 -11.80 2.27
C PRO A 103 6.19 -12.47 2.14
N MET A 104 5.86 -12.94 0.93
CA MET A 104 4.66 -13.75 0.72
C MET A 104 4.88 -15.15 1.29
N GLY A 105 3.88 -15.67 2.01
CA GLY A 105 3.93 -16.97 2.64
C GLY A 105 2.69 -17.80 2.35
N VAL A 106 2.80 -19.11 2.53
CA VAL A 106 1.69 -20.07 2.47
C VAL A 106 1.35 -20.48 3.89
N TYR A 107 0.06 -20.45 4.22
CA TYR A 107 -0.43 -20.72 5.57
C TYR A 107 -1.49 -21.83 5.54
N SER A 108 -1.55 -22.62 6.61
CA SER A 108 -2.58 -23.63 6.80
C SER A 108 -3.08 -23.64 8.23
N LYS A 109 -4.39 -23.83 8.39
CA LYS A 109 -5.02 -24.11 9.69
C LYS A 109 -5.00 -25.59 10.04
N LYS A 110 -4.69 -26.47 9.09
CA LYS A 110 -4.87 -27.93 9.21
C LYS A 110 -3.56 -28.71 9.25
N ILE A 111 -2.60 -28.31 8.42
CA ILE A 111 -1.31 -28.99 8.29
C ILE A 111 -0.20 -28.09 8.80
N LYS A 112 0.88 -28.69 9.31
CA LYS A 112 2.05 -27.95 9.83
C LYS A 112 3.25 -28.00 8.90
N ASP A 113 3.29 -28.98 8.00
CA ASP A 113 4.34 -29.17 7.01
C ASP A 113 3.69 -29.35 5.62
N ILE A 114 4.31 -28.79 4.58
CA ILE A 114 3.82 -28.91 3.21
C ILE A 114 3.78 -30.37 2.71
N LYS A 115 4.59 -31.26 3.31
CA LYS A 115 4.59 -32.71 3.02
C LYS A 115 3.31 -33.41 3.46
N GLU A 116 2.52 -32.80 4.33
CA GLU A 116 1.20 -33.33 4.75
C GLU A 116 0.09 -32.96 3.76
N LEU A 117 0.40 -32.19 2.71
CA LEU A 117 -0.56 -31.80 1.68
C LEU A 117 -1.08 -33.06 0.95
N LYS A 118 -2.40 -33.22 0.94
CA LYS A 118 -3.06 -34.33 0.26
C LYS A 118 -3.33 -33.98 -1.19
N ASP A 119 -3.29 -34.98 -2.06
CA ASP A 119 -3.74 -34.83 -3.44
C ASP A 119 -5.16 -34.24 -3.50
N GLY A 120 -5.39 -33.30 -4.42
CA GLY A 120 -6.69 -32.63 -4.55
C GLY A 120 -6.96 -31.55 -3.51
N SER A 121 -5.97 -31.18 -2.68
CA SER A 121 -6.12 -30.07 -1.73
C SER A 121 -6.38 -28.75 -2.45
N THR A 122 -7.23 -27.93 -1.87
CA THR A 122 -7.50 -26.57 -2.35
C THR A 122 -6.51 -25.57 -1.75
N VAL A 123 -5.92 -24.75 -2.62
CA VAL A 123 -5.06 -23.63 -2.26
C VAL A 123 -5.75 -22.34 -2.72
N ALA A 124 -6.02 -21.45 -1.77
CA ALA A 124 -6.52 -20.12 -2.09
C ALA A 124 -5.36 -19.21 -2.47
N ILE A 125 -5.49 -18.48 -3.58
CA ILE A 125 -4.49 -17.53 -4.09
C ILE A 125 -5.13 -16.16 -4.32
N PRO A 126 -4.36 -15.05 -4.33
CA PRO A 126 -4.89 -13.72 -4.66
C PRO A 126 -5.53 -13.69 -6.06
N ASN A 127 -6.41 -12.71 -6.30
CA ASN A 127 -7.19 -12.60 -7.52
C ASN A 127 -6.84 -11.38 -8.40
N ASP A 128 -5.85 -10.58 -7.99
CA ASP A 128 -5.24 -9.56 -8.84
C ASP A 128 -4.05 -10.13 -9.61
N PRO A 129 -3.75 -9.67 -10.85
CA PRO A 129 -2.79 -10.32 -11.73
C PRO A 129 -1.38 -10.46 -11.14
N THR A 130 -0.94 -9.46 -10.40
CA THR A 130 0.44 -9.41 -9.90
C THR A 130 0.64 -10.29 -8.67
N ASN A 131 -0.33 -10.28 -7.75
CA ASN A 131 -0.28 -11.12 -6.55
C ASN A 131 -0.67 -12.57 -6.86
N GLU A 132 -1.56 -12.81 -7.83
CA GLU A 132 -1.86 -14.16 -8.34
C GLU A 132 -0.59 -14.79 -8.93
N SER A 133 0.09 -14.08 -9.84
CA SER A 133 1.35 -14.54 -10.42
C SER A 133 2.41 -14.80 -9.35
N ARG A 134 2.56 -13.89 -8.37
CA ARG A 134 3.52 -14.06 -7.27
C ARG A 134 3.20 -15.28 -6.40
N ALA A 135 1.93 -15.56 -6.14
CA ALA A 135 1.52 -16.74 -5.38
C ALA A 135 1.84 -18.04 -6.14
N LEU A 136 1.59 -18.07 -7.45
CA LEU A 136 1.95 -19.21 -8.30
C LEU A 136 3.46 -19.44 -8.32
N ASP A 137 4.26 -18.38 -8.43
CA ASP A 137 5.73 -18.49 -8.35
C ASP A 137 6.19 -19.07 -7.00
N VAL A 138 5.55 -18.70 -5.88
CA VAL A 138 5.82 -19.29 -4.56
C VAL A 138 5.51 -20.79 -4.56
N LEU A 139 4.37 -21.22 -5.11
CA LEU A 139 4.00 -22.64 -5.19
C LEU A 139 4.97 -23.42 -6.10
N ALA A 140 5.39 -22.83 -7.21
CA ALA A 140 6.38 -23.43 -8.10
C ALA A 140 7.76 -23.57 -7.43
N SER A 141 8.19 -22.56 -6.68
CA SER A 141 9.44 -22.60 -5.91
C SER A 141 9.44 -23.68 -4.82
N ALA A 142 8.26 -24.03 -4.30
CA ALA A 142 8.05 -25.13 -3.36
C ALA A 142 7.95 -26.50 -4.05
N GLY A 143 8.06 -26.57 -5.39
CA GLY A 143 8.00 -27.81 -6.17
C GLY A 143 6.60 -28.42 -6.28
N LEU A 144 5.54 -27.66 -5.96
CA LEU A 144 4.16 -28.16 -5.97
C LEU A 144 3.54 -28.16 -7.37
N ILE A 145 3.97 -27.22 -8.20
CA ILE A 145 3.53 -27.04 -9.58
C ILE A 145 4.73 -26.64 -10.46
N LYS A 146 4.58 -26.75 -11.78
CA LYS A 146 5.45 -26.05 -12.74
C LYS A 146 4.64 -25.06 -13.56
N LEU A 147 5.27 -23.97 -13.95
CA LEU A 147 4.68 -22.88 -14.71
C LEU A 147 5.37 -22.73 -16.07
N ASN A 148 4.69 -22.12 -17.03
CA ASN A 148 5.35 -21.57 -18.21
C ASN A 148 6.10 -20.27 -17.88
N ASP A 149 6.82 -19.73 -18.86
CA ASP A 149 7.66 -18.53 -18.71
C ASP A 149 6.92 -17.23 -19.10
N ASN A 150 5.65 -17.11 -18.69
CA ASN A 150 4.88 -15.88 -18.91
C ASN A 150 5.20 -14.82 -17.84
N PRO A 151 5.24 -13.52 -18.19
CA PRO A 151 5.52 -12.44 -17.22
C PRO A 151 4.51 -12.35 -16.07
N LEU A 152 3.22 -12.52 -16.37
CA LEU A 152 2.15 -12.65 -15.39
C LEU A 152 1.49 -14.01 -15.59
N LYS A 153 1.58 -14.88 -14.60
CA LYS A 153 0.98 -16.22 -14.63
C LYS A 153 -0.41 -16.23 -14.01
N THR A 154 -1.24 -17.10 -14.55
CA THR A 154 -2.55 -17.50 -14.06
C THR A 154 -2.56 -19.03 -13.85
N PRO A 155 -3.60 -19.61 -13.23
CA PRO A 155 -3.73 -21.06 -13.15
C PRO A 155 -3.72 -21.79 -14.50
N LEU A 156 -4.03 -21.10 -15.60
CA LEU A 156 -3.95 -21.67 -16.96
C LEU A 156 -2.50 -21.88 -17.43
N ASP A 157 -1.54 -21.24 -16.77
CA ASP A 157 -0.12 -21.30 -17.09
C ASP A 157 0.60 -22.46 -16.37
N ILE A 158 -0.14 -23.27 -15.60
CA ILE A 158 0.38 -24.45 -14.91
C ILE A 158 0.59 -25.60 -15.90
N THR A 159 1.86 -26.00 -16.08
CA THR A 159 2.26 -27.07 -17.00
C THR A 159 2.34 -28.43 -16.33
N GLU A 160 2.62 -28.48 -15.02
CA GLU A 160 2.59 -29.71 -14.23
C GLU A 160 1.95 -29.45 -12.85
N ASN A 161 1.07 -30.36 -12.41
CA ASN A 161 0.38 -30.30 -11.12
C ASN A 161 0.27 -31.72 -10.51
N PRO A 162 1.38 -32.31 -10.04
CA PRO A 162 1.44 -33.70 -9.59
C PRO A 162 0.48 -34.01 -8.44
N ALA A 163 0.30 -33.07 -7.51
CA ALA A 163 -0.62 -33.21 -6.36
C ALA A 163 -2.08 -32.86 -6.71
N ARG A 164 -2.40 -32.59 -7.99
CA ARG A 164 -3.75 -32.21 -8.46
C ARG A 164 -4.39 -31.09 -7.62
N LEU A 165 -3.59 -30.11 -7.23
CA LEU A 165 -4.05 -28.99 -6.41
C LEU A 165 -5.13 -28.20 -7.15
N ILE A 166 -6.15 -27.79 -6.40
CA ILE A 166 -7.22 -26.93 -6.88
C ILE A 166 -6.88 -25.50 -6.47
N HIS A 167 -6.72 -24.61 -7.45
CA HIS A 167 -6.34 -23.21 -7.22
C HIS A 167 -7.60 -22.34 -7.38
N ASN A 168 -8.02 -21.70 -6.29
CA ASN A 168 -9.17 -20.83 -6.29
C ASN A 168 -8.75 -19.41 -5.91
N ALA A 169 -9.33 -18.43 -6.59
CA ALA A 169 -9.27 -17.05 -6.14
C ALA A 169 -9.83 -16.94 -4.71
N ALA A 170 -9.03 -16.38 -3.81
CA ALA A 170 -9.53 -15.89 -2.54
C ALA A 170 -10.49 -14.73 -2.85
N THR A 171 -11.75 -14.90 -2.43
CA THR A 171 -12.78 -13.85 -2.47
C THR A 171 -12.64 -12.93 -1.27
#